data_AF-A0A1P8RSE9-F1
#
_entry.id   AF-A0A1P8RSE9-F1
#
_cell.length_a   1.000
_cell.length_b   1.000
_cell.length_c   1.000
_cell.angle_alpha   90.00
_cell.angle_beta   90.00
_cell.angle_gamma   90.00
#
_symmetry.space_group_name_H-M   'P 1'
#
loop_
_entity.id
_entity.type
_entity.pdbx_description
1 polymer ?
#
loop_
_entity_poly.entity_id
_entity_poly.type
_entity_poly.pdbx_seq_one_letter_code
_entity_poly.pdbx_strand_id
1 'polypeptide(L)'
;MKKSGYKYQIEQELDKKNWEIALIDESREWWDDEHWKVQFKFDQNIFFYLCFIVDPQFERQRKKGQGIYEIKASTEFPKNWNDDSSEFASISMTKRKFEIKLKEFIEDLEKYKKEKTTANNV
;
A
#
# COMPACT_ATOMS: atom_id res chain seq x y z
N MET A 1 -1.44 -11.33 -21.21
CA MET A 1 -0.11 -11.09 -20.58
C MET A 1 -0.14 -11.63 -19.16
N LYS A 2 0.87 -12.38 -18.73
CA LYS A 2 1.01 -12.72 -17.29
C LYS A 2 1.35 -11.44 -16.55
N LYS A 3 0.47 -10.99 -15.64
CA LYS A 3 0.84 -9.96 -14.65
C LYS A 3 1.90 -10.58 -13.72
N SER A 4 3.00 -9.87 -13.46
CA SER A 4 4.11 -10.35 -12.63
C SER A 4 4.77 -9.19 -11.89
N GLY A 5 5.39 -9.46 -10.73
CA GLY A 5 6.08 -8.46 -9.91
C GLY A 5 5.36 -8.16 -8.59
N TYR A 6 5.96 -7.31 -7.76
CA TYR A 6 5.50 -7.06 -6.40
C TYR A 6 4.08 -6.47 -6.34
N LYS A 7 3.71 -5.56 -7.26
CA LYS A 7 2.35 -5.01 -7.34
C LYS A 7 1.31 -6.11 -7.57
N TYR A 8 1.60 -7.05 -8.48
CA TYR A 8 0.72 -8.19 -8.72
C TYR A 8 0.64 -9.13 -7.50
N GLN A 9 1.76 -9.39 -6.82
CA GLN A 9 1.76 -10.18 -5.59
C GLN A 9 0.89 -9.54 -4.49
N ILE A 10 0.96 -8.22 -4.33
CA ILE A 10 0.09 -7.47 -3.41
C ILE A 10 -1.37 -7.57 -3.84
N GLU A 11 -1.69 -7.33 -5.12
CA GLU A 11 -3.06 -7.45 -5.67
C GLU A 11 -3.67 -8.82 -5.36
N GLN A 12 -2.91 -9.90 -5.53
CA GLN A 12 -3.37 -11.26 -5.25
C GLN A 12 -3.62 -11.51 -3.75
N GLU A 13 -2.76 -11.01 -2.86
CA GLU A 13 -2.98 -11.17 -1.41
C GLU A 13 -4.15 -10.32 -0.92
N LEU A 14 -4.32 -9.10 -1.44
CA LEU A 14 -5.48 -8.26 -1.16
C LEU A 14 -6.79 -8.96 -1.56
N ASP A 15 -6.84 -9.50 -2.78
CA ASP A 15 -8.04 -10.18 -3.28
C ASP A 15 -8.43 -11.39 -2.43
N LYS A 16 -7.46 -12.23 -2.03
CA LYS A 16 -7.66 -13.37 -1.11
C LYS A 16 -8.25 -12.97 0.25
N LYS A 17 -8.05 -11.72 0.66
CA LYS A 17 -8.53 -11.17 1.93
C LYS A 17 -9.80 -10.32 1.78
N ASN A 18 -10.41 -10.35 0.60
CA ASN A 18 -11.61 -9.59 0.21
C ASN A 18 -11.41 -8.06 0.25
N TRP A 19 -10.18 -7.62 0.02
CA TRP A 19 -9.91 -6.24 -0.34
C TRP A 19 -10.08 -6.06 -1.84
N GLU A 20 -10.53 -4.88 -2.27
CA GLU A 20 -10.58 -4.50 -3.67
C GLU A 20 -9.89 -3.15 -3.89
N ILE A 21 -9.20 -3.03 -5.02
CA ILE A 21 -8.60 -1.77 -5.44
C ILE A 21 -9.69 -0.94 -6.12
N ALA A 22 -10.20 0.05 -5.40
CA ALA A 22 -11.28 0.91 -5.87
C ALA A 22 -10.80 1.98 -6.85
N LEU A 23 -9.58 2.47 -6.65
CA LEU A 23 -8.95 3.49 -7.47
C LEU A 23 -7.45 3.25 -7.54
N ILE A 24 -6.87 3.45 -8.72
CA ILE A 24 -5.43 3.61 -8.92
C ILE A 24 -5.24 5.02 -9.47
N ASP A 25 -4.40 5.78 -8.80
CA ASP A 25 -4.06 7.15 -9.16
C ASP A 25 -2.53 7.30 -9.03
N GLU A 26 -1.96 8.38 -9.56
CA GLU A 26 -0.51 8.52 -9.68
C GLU A 26 -0.03 9.96 -9.61
N SER A 27 1.25 10.13 -9.26
CA SER A 27 2.02 11.37 -9.47
C SER A 27 1.38 12.62 -8.86
N ARG A 28 0.76 12.50 -7.68
CA ARG A 28 0.33 13.70 -6.93
C ARG A 28 1.50 14.57 -6.51
N GLU A 29 2.63 13.91 -6.23
CA GLU A 29 3.87 14.52 -5.79
C GLU A 29 5.07 13.79 -6.40
N TRP A 30 6.26 14.38 -6.33
CA TRP A 30 7.49 13.80 -6.90
C TRP A 30 7.85 12.43 -6.28
N TRP A 31 7.44 12.18 -5.04
CA TRP A 31 7.69 10.97 -4.28
C TRP A 31 6.61 9.89 -4.47
N ASP A 32 5.47 10.22 -5.08
CA ASP A 32 4.33 9.32 -5.28
C ASP A 32 4.43 8.67 -6.66
N ASP A 33 4.90 7.42 -6.74
CA ASP A 33 4.91 6.69 -8.01
C ASP A 33 3.52 6.37 -8.52
N GLU A 34 2.71 5.91 -7.60
CA GLU A 34 1.35 5.42 -7.76
C GLU A 34 0.80 5.25 -6.35
N HIS A 35 -0.51 5.38 -6.21
CA HIS A 35 -1.19 5.02 -4.98
C HIS A 35 -2.54 4.41 -5.28
N TRP A 36 -2.95 3.46 -4.44
CA TRP A 36 -4.22 2.76 -4.57
C TRP A 36 -5.12 3.15 -3.42
N LYS A 37 -6.38 3.43 -3.72
CA LYS A 37 -7.43 3.37 -2.70
C LYS A 37 -7.92 1.94 -2.64
N VAL A 38 -7.74 1.30 -1.49
CA VAL A 38 -8.13 -0.09 -1.26
C VAL A 38 -9.28 -0.10 -0.26
N GLN A 39 -10.37 -0.78 -0.60
CA GLN A 39 -11.57 -0.86 0.24
C GLN A 39 -11.97 -2.31 0.50
N PHE A 40 -12.61 -2.55 1.63
CA PHE A 40 -13.10 -3.87 1.96
C PHE A 40 -14.39 -4.14 1.18
N LYS A 41 -14.46 -5.27 0.46
CA LYS A 41 -15.59 -5.60 -0.43
C LYS A 41 -16.95 -5.59 0.26
N PHE A 42 -16.99 -5.86 1.57
CA PHE A 42 -18.23 -5.97 2.34
C PHE A 42 -18.57 -4.70 3.15
N ASP A 43 -17.63 -3.75 3.28
CA ASP A 43 -17.87 -2.45 3.93
C ASP A 43 -16.91 -1.41 3.35
N GLN A 44 -17.42 -0.58 2.44
CA GLN A 44 -16.63 0.45 1.75
C GLN A 44 -16.17 1.59 2.67
N ASN A 45 -16.71 1.69 3.89
CA ASN A 45 -16.21 2.63 4.90
C ASN A 45 -14.89 2.17 5.50
N ILE A 46 -14.56 0.88 5.38
CA ILE A 46 -13.26 0.34 5.75
C ILE A 46 -12.36 0.40 4.52
N PHE A 47 -11.54 1.45 4.45
CA PHE A 47 -10.58 1.66 3.39
C PHE A 47 -9.23 2.13 3.93
N PHE A 48 -8.23 2.10 3.07
CA PHE A 48 -6.92 2.70 3.29
C PHE A 48 -6.30 3.10 1.94
N TYR A 49 -5.23 3.89 2.00
CA TYR A 49 -4.38 4.21 0.87
C TYR A 49 -3.13 3.36 0.89
N LEU A 50 -2.79 2.75 -0.24
CA LEU A 50 -1.53 2.04 -0.46
C LEU A 50 -0.64 2.89 -1.37
N CYS A 51 0.39 3.52 -0.83
CA CYS A 51 1.26 4.45 -1.56
C CYS A 51 2.60 3.80 -1.89
N PHE A 52 3.04 3.89 -3.14
CA PHE A 52 4.33 3.38 -3.61
C PHE A 52 5.34 4.53 -3.61
N ILE A 53 6.11 4.63 -2.54
CA ILE A 53 6.98 5.78 -2.28
C ILE A 53 8.34 5.63 -2.96
N VAL A 54 8.73 6.66 -3.70
CA VAL A 54 10.00 6.78 -4.40
C VAL A 54 11.11 7.21 -3.44
N ASP A 55 12.29 6.60 -3.60
CA ASP A 55 13.49 6.95 -2.84
C ASP A 55 13.86 8.42 -3.06
N PRO A 56 13.90 9.26 -2.01
CA PRO A 56 14.37 10.64 -2.11
C PRO A 56 15.78 10.80 -2.70
N GLN A 57 16.60 9.76 -2.60
CA GLN A 57 17.97 9.73 -3.12
C GLN A 57 18.05 9.13 -4.54
N PHE A 58 16.93 8.95 -5.23
CA PHE A 58 16.93 8.43 -6.59
C PHE A 58 17.39 9.49 -7.61
N GLU A 59 18.66 9.43 -8.02
CA GLU A 59 19.30 10.48 -8.85
C GLU A 59 19.08 10.34 -10.37
N ARG A 60 18.37 9.31 -10.85
CA ARG A 60 18.22 9.04 -12.30
C ARG A 60 16.89 9.55 -12.86
N GLN A 61 16.84 9.80 -14.17
CA GLN A 61 15.56 9.96 -14.88
C GLN A 61 14.69 8.73 -14.62
N ARG A 62 13.60 8.93 -13.88
CA ARG A 62 12.76 7.86 -13.33
C ARG A 62 11.69 7.45 -14.33
N LYS A 63 11.51 6.15 -14.52
CA LYS A 63 10.29 5.57 -15.11
C LYS A 63 9.37 5.06 -14.00
N LYS A 64 8.06 5.01 -14.26
CA LYS A 64 7.07 4.44 -13.34
C LYS A 64 7.50 3.05 -12.86
N GLY A 65 7.34 2.79 -11.56
CA GLY A 65 7.76 1.56 -10.89
C GLY A 65 9.27 1.45 -10.62
N GLN A 66 10.08 2.48 -10.93
CA GLN A 66 11.49 2.53 -10.57
C GLN A 66 11.73 3.38 -9.32
N GLY A 67 12.73 2.98 -8.54
CA GLY A 67 13.15 3.70 -7.35
C GLY A 67 12.18 3.59 -6.18
N ILE A 68 11.25 2.62 -6.17
CA ILE A 68 10.37 2.42 -5.02
C ILE A 68 11.19 1.92 -3.84
N TYR A 69 11.25 2.71 -2.76
CA TYR A 69 11.95 2.34 -1.53
C TYR A 69 11.01 1.72 -0.50
N GLU A 70 9.73 2.08 -0.55
CA GLU A 70 8.74 1.68 0.44
C GLU A 70 7.32 1.67 -0.14
N ILE A 71 6.50 0.76 0.39
CA ILE A 71 5.07 0.69 0.12
C ILE A 71 4.36 0.90 1.45
N LYS A 72 3.58 1.98 1.58
CA LYS A 72 2.91 2.36 2.84
C LYS A 72 1.42 2.13 2.77
N ALA A 73 0.83 1.58 3.83
CA ALA A 73 -0.61 1.58 4.05
C ALA A 73 -0.96 2.60 5.14
N SER A 74 -1.86 3.52 4.80
CA SER A 74 -2.25 4.61 5.68
C SER A 74 -3.76 4.91 5.61
N THR A 75 -4.34 5.41 6.69
CA THR A 75 -5.76 5.79 6.71
C THR A 75 -6.04 7.07 5.93
N GLU A 76 -5.04 7.93 5.79
CA GLU A 76 -5.07 9.16 5.01
C GLU A 76 -3.95 9.15 3.97
N PHE A 77 -4.09 9.92 2.90
CA PHE A 77 -2.98 10.08 1.96
C PHE A 77 -1.84 10.85 2.64
N PRO A 78 -0.58 10.36 2.60
CA PRO A 78 0.54 11.02 3.26
C PRO A 78 0.75 12.46 2.76
N LYS A 79 1.07 13.39 3.66
CA LYS A 79 1.37 14.79 3.27
C LYS A 79 2.72 14.91 2.56
N ASN A 80 3.64 13.99 2.84
CA ASN A 80 4.95 13.88 2.22
C ASN A 80 5.46 12.44 2.34
N TRP A 81 6.61 12.15 1.73
CA TRP A 81 7.20 10.79 1.67
C TRP A 81 7.49 10.17 3.05
N ASN A 82 7.77 10.98 4.07
CA ASN A 82 8.09 10.54 5.43
C ASN A 82 6.97 10.82 6.45
N ASP A 83 5.75 11.04 5.99
CA ASP A 83 4.59 11.22 6.86
C ASP A 83 4.04 9.86 7.30
N ASP A 84 4.35 9.49 8.53
CA ASP A 84 3.92 8.23 9.15
C ASP A 84 2.73 8.44 10.10
N SER A 85 2.14 9.65 10.14
CA SER A 85 1.11 10.01 11.14
C SER A 85 -0.18 9.20 11.04
N SER A 86 -0.48 8.69 9.84
CA SER A 86 -1.62 7.82 9.55
C SER A 86 -1.21 6.43 9.05
N GLU A 87 0.10 6.12 9.07
CA GLU A 87 0.63 4.81 8.68
C GLU A 87 0.26 3.75 9.73
N PHE A 88 -0.14 2.58 9.25
CA PHE A 88 -0.34 1.40 10.11
C PHE A 88 0.36 0.14 9.60
N ALA A 89 0.91 0.15 8.38
CA ALA A 89 1.74 -0.93 7.86
C ALA A 89 2.66 -0.43 6.73
N SER A 90 3.82 -1.04 6.56
CA SER A 90 4.74 -0.70 5.46
C SER A 90 5.61 -1.87 5.00
N ILE A 91 6.02 -1.85 3.73
CA ILE A 91 7.01 -2.79 3.15
C ILE A 91 8.20 -1.98 2.65
N SER A 92 9.33 -2.08 3.36
CA SER A 92 10.61 -1.59 2.85
C SER A 92 11.13 -2.47 1.69
N MET A 93 11.39 -1.86 0.53
CA MET A 93 11.84 -2.52 -0.70
C MET A 93 13.36 -2.70 -0.78
N THR A 94 14.13 -2.11 0.13
CA THR A 94 15.61 -2.11 0.11
C THR A 94 16.26 -3.42 0.57
N LYS A 95 15.50 -4.37 1.13
CA LYS A 95 16.05 -5.65 1.66
C LYS A 95 15.47 -6.86 0.92
N ARG A 96 16.29 -7.92 0.79
CA ARG A 96 15.85 -9.26 0.36
C ARG A 96 14.69 -9.75 1.27
N LYS A 97 13.91 -10.73 0.80
CA LYS A 97 12.73 -11.33 1.48
C LYS A 97 11.41 -10.55 1.36
N PHE A 98 11.12 -10.01 0.17
CA PHE A 98 9.83 -9.36 -0.10
C PHE A 98 8.63 -10.23 0.29
N GLU A 99 8.65 -11.54 -0.01
CA GLU A 99 7.55 -12.46 0.32
C GLU A 99 7.26 -12.56 1.82
N ILE A 100 8.30 -12.55 2.66
CA ILE A 100 8.12 -12.60 4.13
C ILE A 100 7.50 -11.29 4.62
N LYS A 101 8.05 -10.16 4.17
CA LYS A 101 7.51 -8.83 4.52
C LYS A 101 6.10 -8.62 4.00
N LEU A 102 5.78 -9.15 2.82
CA LEU A 102 4.43 -9.10 2.27
C LEU A 102 3.47 -9.85 3.18
N LYS A 103 3.86 -11.02 3.69
CA LYS A 103 3.02 -11.77 4.64
C LYS A 103 2.75 -10.96 5.92
N GLU A 104 3.79 -10.40 6.52
CA GLU A 104 3.68 -9.54 7.72
C GLU A 104 2.77 -8.33 7.45
N PHE A 105 3.01 -7.67 6.32
CA PHE A 105 2.20 -6.54 5.88
C PHE A 105 0.71 -6.88 5.75
N ILE A 106 0.37 -8.01 5.12
CA ILE A 106 -1.02 -8.47 4.99
C ILE A 106 -1.63 -8.80 6.36
N GLU A 107 -0.86 -9.32 7.31
CA GLU A 107 -1.32 -9.56 8.68
C GLU A 107 -1.69 -8.23 9.38
N ASP A 108 -0.90 -7.18 9.18
CA ASP A 108 -1.19 -5.84 9.70
C ASP A 108 -2.45 -5.22 9.06
N LEU A 109 -2.66 -5.40 7.74
CA LEU A 109 -3.91 -4.98 7.09
C LEU A 109 -5.14 -5.68 7.68
N GLU A 110 -5.03 -6.97 7.97
CA GLU A 110 -6.12 -7.75 8.56
C GLU A 110 -6.38 -7.36 10.02
N LYS A 111 -5.33 -6.94 10.76
CA LYS A 111 -5.48 -6.37 12.10
C LYS A 111 -6.25 -5.05 12.05
N TYR A 112 -5.84 -4.14 11.16
CA TYR A 112 -6.54 -2.87 10.91
C TYR A 112 -8.02 -3.09 10.59
N LYS A 113 -8.33 -4.04 9.70
CA LYS A 113 -9.72 -4.39 9.36
C LYS A 113 -10.52 -4.77 10.60
N LYS A 114 -10.01 -5.69 11.42
CA LYS A 114 -10.70 -6.17 12.63
C LYS A 114 -10.98 -5.03 13.62
N GLU A 115 -10.03 -4.13 13.80
CA GLU A 115 -10.17 -2.95 14.67
C GLU A 115 -11.31 -2.05 14.16
N LYS A 116 -11.34 -1.75 12.86
CA LYS A 116 -12.39 -0.92 12.25
C LYS A 116 -13.77 -1.59 12.25
N THR A 117 -13.84 -2.89 11.96
CA THR A 117 -15.11 -3.63 12.05
C THR A 117 -15.65 -3.66 13.47
N THR A 118 -14.80 -3.78 14.49
CA THR A 118 -15.24 -3.75 15.88
C THR A 118 -15.76 -2.37 16.28
N ALA A 119 -15.05 -1.31 15.89
CA ALA A 119 -15.45 0.07 16.17
C ALA A 119 -16.79 0.47 15.51
N ASN A 120 -17.10 -0.06 14.32
CA ASN A 120 -18.36 0.23 13.62
C ASN A 120 -19.58 -0.51 14.19
N ASN A 121 -19.37 -1.52 15.04
CA ASN A 121 -20.45 -2.31 15.65
C ASN A 121 -20.84 -1.85 17.07
N VAL A 122 -20.25 -0.76 17.55
CA VAL A 122 -20.53 -0.12 18.86
C VAL A 122 -21.24 1.21 18.62
#